data_AF-A0A536D5I6-F1
#
_entry.id   AF-A0A536D5I6-F1
#
_cell.length_a   1.000
_cell.length_b   1.000
_cell.length_c   1.000
_cell.angle_alpha   90.00
_cell.angle_beta   90.00
_cell.angle_gamma   90.00
#
_symmetry.space_group_name_H-M   'P 1'
#
loop_
_entity.id
_entity.type
_entity.pdbx_description
1 polymer ?
#
loop_
_entity_poly.entity_id
_entity_poly.type
_entity_poly.pdbx_seq_one_letter_code
_entity_poly.pdbx_strand_id
1 'polypeptide(L)'
;MAGTSCAIPAIGPAAEPLYTVTATVEGVPGKSVNVCNGVSILMGGPPTGCSEGPQVVGLDLASVPGAHTYENGVIESGLVRLVGIWGHGALYLTSAPTEASPKDRTPYPECPQEPSDAAVPNPPPWAQSIFSDRALLKAHGIQILEFGVCQGSLFIVVYVADRETVNFLAKRYAPARVAGWLRPVS
;
A
#
# COMPACT_ATOMS: atom_id res chain seq x y z
N MET A 1 -20.92 -11.58 -54.77
CA MET A 1 -21.21 -11.41 -53.33
C MET A 1 -19.89 -11.12 -52.63
N ALA A 2 -19.62 -9.85 -52.34
CA ALA A 2 -18.39 -9.41 -51.67
C ALA A 2 -18.63 -9.47 -50.16
N GLY A 3 -17.93 -10.38 -49.48
CA GLY A 3 -17.94 -10.47 -48.03
C GLY A 3 -16.95 -9.48 -47.44
N THR A 4 -17.45 -8.37 -46.90
CA THR A 4 -16.65 -7.41 -46.14
C THR A 4 -16.28 -8.05 -44.80
N SER A 5 -15.03 -8.47 -44.64
CA SER A 5 -14.51 -8.99 -43.38
C SER A 5 -14.23 -7.82 -42.45
N CYS A 6 -15.06 -7.63 -41.42
CA CYS A 6 -14.76 -6.72 -40.32
C CYS A 6 -13.60 -7.29 -39.51
N ALA A 7 -12.40 -6.74 -39.68
CA ALA A 7 -11.29 -6.97 -38.77
C ALA A 7 -11.63 -6.32 -37.42
N ILE A 8 -11.84 -7.12 -36.39
CA ILE A 8 -11.91 -6.65 -35.00
C ILE A 8 -10.48 -6.19 -34.64
N PRO A 9 -10.25 -4.93 -34.27
CA PRO A 9 -8.94 -4.52 -33.77
C PRO A 9 -8.66 -5.32 -32.50
N ALA A 10 -7.55 -6.06 -32.51
CA ALA A 10 -7.05 -6.72 -31.31
C ALA A 10 -6.69 -5.62 -30.30
N ILE A 11 -7.57 -5.42 -29.32
CA ILE A 11 -7.26 -4.64 -28.13
C ILE A 11 -6.16 -5.44 -27.41
N GLY A 12 -4.91 -5.00 -27.54
CA GLY A 12 -3.80 -5.56 -26.76
C GLY A 12 -4.13 -5.51 -25.27
N PRO A 13 -3.46 -6.33 -24.43
CA PRO A 13 -3.69 -6.28 -22.99
C PRO A 13 -3.54 -4.83 -22.51
N ALA A 14 -4.55 -4.34 -21.80
CA ALA A 14 -4.52 -3.01 -21.20
C ALA A 14 -3.23 -2.89 -20.38
N ALA A 15 -2.52 -1.77 -20.53
CA ALA A 15 -1.31 -1.53 -19.74
C ALA A 15 -1.65 -1.65 -18.24
N GLU A 16 -0.81 -2.39 -17.50
CA GLU A 16 -1.02 -2.57 -16.06
C GLU A 16 -0.95 -1.21 -15.34
N PRO A 17 -1.85 -0.94 -14.38
CA PRO A 17 -1.89 0.32 -13.68
C PRO A 17 -0.61 0.53 -12.86
N LEU A 18 -0.01 1.71 -13.00
CA LEU A 18 1.13 2.13 -12.20
C LEU A 18 0.66 2.80 -10.92
N TYR A 19 1.41 2.56 -9.86
CA TYR A 19 1.22 3.14 -8.54
C TYR A 19 2.48 3.85 -8.08
N THR A 20 2.30 4.88 -7.25
CA THR A 20 3.38 5.65 -6.66
C THR A 20 3.18 5.83 -5.16
N VAL A 21 4.28 5.84 -4.43
CA VAL A 21 4.35 6.20 -3.02
C VAL A 21 5.67 6.92 -2.77
N THR A 22 5.62 7.97 -1.97
CA THR A 22 6.79 8.71 -1.50
C THR A 22 6.99 8.43 -0.02
N ALA A 23 7.98 7.61 0.29
CA ALA A 23 8.25 7.10 1.64
C ALA A 23 9.72 6.68 1.76
N THR A 24 10.15 6.37 2.98
CA THR A 24 11.41 5.64 3.19
C THR A 24 11.19 4.16 2.95
N VAL A 25 12.26 3.45 2.63
CA VAL A 25 12.30 1.98 2.54
C VAL A 25 13.41 1.46 3.44
N GLU A 26 13.15 0.32 4.07
CA GLU A 26 14.12 -0.36 4.91
C GLU A 26 14.34 -1.79 4.45
N GLY A 27 15.59 -2.24 4.52
CA GLY A 27 16.01 -3.61 4.23
C GLY A 27 16.75 -4.19 5.41
N VAL A 28 16.28 -5.33 5.90
CA VAL A 28 16.95 -6.10 6.96
C VAL A 28 17.80 -7.19 6.29
N PRO A 29 19.04 -7.45 6.74
CA PRO A 29 19.88 -8.50 6.18
C PRO A 29 19.16 -9.86 6.09
N GLY A 30 19.16 -10.45 4.88
CA GLY A 30 18.51 -11.73 4.61
C GLY A 30 16.97 -11.70 4.53
N LYS A 31 16.35 -10.52 4.56
CA LYS A 31 14.89 -10.34 4.44
C LYS A 31 14.51 -9.46 3.25
N SER A 32 13.21 -9.21 3.09
CA SER A 32 12.69 -8.29 2.07
C SER A 32 13.00 -6.83 2.39
N VAL A 33 13.04 -6.02 1.34
CA VAL A 33 13.01 -4.55 1.43
C VAL A 33 11.57 -4.09 1.41
N ASN A 34 11.15 -3.26 2.37
CA ASN A 34 9.75 -2.88 2.54
C ASN A 34 9.58 -1.35 2.67
N VAL A 35 8.44 -0.83 2.22
CA VAL A 35 8.09 0.60 2.35
C VAL A 35 7.61 0.93 3.76
N CYS A 36 8.10 2.03 4.31
CA CYS A 36 7.77 2.48 5.66
C CYS A 36 6.54 3.38 5.67
N ASN A 37 5.47 2.95 6.33
CA ASN A 37 4.20 3.70 6.44
C ASN A 37 4.20 4.78 7.55
N GLY A 38 5.38 5.24 7.98
CA GLY A 38 5.54 6.35 8.93
C GLY A 38 5.26 6.02 10.39
N VAL A 39 4.57 4.92 10.69
CA VAL A 39 4.27 4.49 12.07
C VAL A 39 5.53 4.08 12.82
N SER A 40 6.47 3.40 12.16
CA SER A 40 7.73 2.95 12.78
C SER A 40 8.66 4.10 13.19
N ILE A 41 8.62 5.24 12.48
CA ILE A 41 9.48 6.40 12.74
C ILE A 41 9.15 7.06 14.09
N LEU A 42 7.89 6.95 14.54
CA LEU A 42 7.42 7.58 15.78
C LEU A 42 7.89 6.86 17.05
N MET A 43 8.42 5.63 16.95
CA MET A 43 8.81 4.83 18.11
C MET A 43 10.25 5.07 18.61
N GLY A 44 11.02 5.97 17.98
CA GLY A 44 12.30 6.47 18.51
C GLY A 44 13.41 5.43 18.71
N GLY A 45 13.24 4.20 18.20
CA GLY A 45 14.23 3.12 18.25
C GLY A 45 15.07 3.04 16.97
N PRO A 46 16.18 2.27 16.98
CA PRO A 46 16.94 1.99 15.77
C PRO A 46 16.03 1.27 14.75
N PRO A 47 16.25 1.48 13.44
CA PRO A 47 15.46 0.82 12.40
C PRO A 47 15.50 -0.70 12.57
N THR A 48 14.31 -1.31 12.58
CA THR A 48 14.12 -2.76 12.76
C THR A 48 13.61 -3.43 11.49
N GLY A 49 13.50 -2.67 10.40
CA GLY A 49 12.80 -3.06 9.19
C GLY A 49 11.36 -2.57 9.26
N CYS A 50 10.87 -2.06 8.13
CA CYS A 50 9.45 -1.75 7.92
C CYS A 50 8.66 -3.04 7.66
N SER A 51 8.66 -3.97 8.63
CA SER A 51 8.16 -5.34 8.49
C SER A 51 6.66 -5.45 8.18
N GLU A 52 5.89 -4.41 8.48
CA GLU A 52 4.46 -4.33 8.16
C GLU A 52 4.20 -3.65 6.81
N GLY A 53 5.24 -3.07 6.21
CA GLY A 53 5.24 -2.41 4.91
C GLY A 53 5.05 -3.38 3.72
N PRO A 54 4.63 -2.86 2.57
CA PRO A 54 4.61 -3.64 1.34
C PRO A 54 6.05 -3.90 0.89
N GLN A 55 6.30 -5.09 0.36
CA GLN A 55 7.60 -5.41 -0.21
C GLN A 55 7.85 -4.58 -1.47
N VAL A 56 9.09 -4.12 -1.64
CA VAL A 56 9.58 -3.50 -2.87
C VAL A 56 10.45 -4.50 -3.63
N VAL A 57 10.16 -4.70 -4.91
CA VAL A 57 10.89 -5.63 -5.79
C VAL A 57 11.57 -4.84 -6.91
N GLY A 58 12.79 -5.25 -7.26
CA GLY A 58 13.61 -4.57 -8.28
C GLY A 58 14.43 -3.40 -7.73
N LEU A 59 14.67 -3.38 -6.41
CA LEU A 59 15.39 -2.31 -5.72
C LEU A 59 16.75 -2.80 -5.23
N ASP A 60 17.83 -2.17 -5.68
CA ASP A 60 19.11 -2.20 -4.97
C ASP A 60 19.10 -1.11 -3.89
N LEU A 61 18.83 -1.51 -2.66
CA LEU A 61 18.64 -0.57 -1.56
C LEU A 61 19.92 0.24 -1.24
N ALA A 62 21.09 -0.34 -1.47
CA ALA A 62 22.36 0.32 -1.19
C ALA A 62 22.64 1.50 -2.16
N SER A 63 22.03 1.49 -3.34
CA SER A 63 22.17 2.56 -4.33
C SER A 63 21.06 3.62 -4.28
N VAL A 64 20.12 3.50 -3.33
CA VAL A 64 18.97 4.43 -3.23
C VAL A 64 19.42 5.80 -2.72
N PRO A 65 18.86 6.91 -3.21
CA PRO A 65 19.14 8.23 -2.67
C PRO A 65 18.98 8.29 -1.14
N GLY A 66 20.00 8.82 -0.47
CA GLY A 66 20.03 8.94 0.98
C GLY A 66 20.18 7.63 1.75
N ALA A 67 20.55 6.52 1.08
CA ALA A 67 20.74 5.24 1.76
C ALA A 67 21.83 5.31 2.84
N HIS A 68 21.50 4.77 4.02
CA HIS A 68 22.38 4.66 5.17
C HIS A 68 22.28 3.27 5.77
N THR A 69 23.43 2.68 6.11
CA THR A 69 23.50 1.39 6.80
C THR A 69 23.77 1.62 8.28
N TYR A 70 22.88 1.10 9.13
CA TYR A 70 22.99 1.14 10.58
C TYR A 70 23.93 0.03 11.09
N GLU A 71 24.40 0.17 12.33
CA GLU A 71 25.30 -0.81 12.97
C GLU A 71 24.72 -2.23 13.03
N ASN A 72 23.39 -2.34 13.09
CA ASN A 72 22.67 -3.61 13.07
C ASN A 72 22.53 -4.22 11.65
N GLY A 73 23.12 -3.59 10.64
CA GLY A 73 23.09 -4.00 9.24
C GLY A 73 21.80 -3.64 8.49
N VAL A 74 20.82 -3.00 9.15
CA VAL A 74 19.64 -2.48 8.45
C VAL A 74 20.06 -1.34 7.55
N ILE A 75 19.57 -1.34 6.31
CA ILE A 75 19.72 -0.22 5.39
C ILE A 75 18.40 0.53 5.37
N GLU A 76 18.43 1.84 5.59
CA GLU A 76 17.30 2.74 5.38
C GLU A 76 17.62 3.65 4.20
N SER A 77 16.65 3.95 3.34
CA SER A 77 16.80 5.00 2.33
C SER A 77 16.53 6.40 2.89
N GLY A 78 16.91 7.42 2.12
CA GLY A 78 16.27 8.73 2.24
C GLY A 78 14.78 8.66 1.85
N LEU A 79 14.09 9.80 1.91
CA LEU A 79 12.73 9.90 1.38
C LEU A 79 12.79 9.81 -0.14
N VAL A 80 12.15 8.80 -0.72
CA VAL A 80 12.18 8.56 -2.16
C VAL A 80 10.79 8.36 -2.72
N ARG A 81 10.59 8.78 -3.97
CA ARG A 81 9.42 8.42 -4.75
C ARG A 81 9.66 7.10 -5.46
N LEU A 82 8.79 6.14 -5.16
CA LEU A 82 8.72 4.84 -5.80
C LEU A 82 7.60 4.88 -6.85
N VAL A 83 7.84 4.24 -7.99
CA VAL A 83 6.85 4.04 -9.05
C VAL A 83 6.95 2.60 -9.53
N GLY A 84 5.83 1.90 -9.56
CA GLY A 84 5.81 0.48 -9.90
C GLY A 84 4.43 -0.08 -10.17
N ILE A 85 4.41 -1.35 -10.53
CA ILE A 85 3.18 -2.15 -10.67
C ILE A 85 2.90 -2.82 -9.33
N TRP A 86 1.63 -2.80 -8.91
CA TRP A 86 1.21 -3.51 -7.70
C TRP A 86 0.76 -4.93 -8.06
N GLY A 87 1.33 -5.93 -7.39
CA GLY A 87 0.93 -7.32 -7.58
C GLY A 87 1.36 -8.19 -6.41
N HIS A 88 0.55 -9.20 -6.07
CA HIS A 88 0.88 -10.20 -5.05
C HIS A 88 1.34 -9.63 -3.68
N GLY A 89 0.87 -8.44 -3.29
CA GLY A 89 1.26 -7.78 -2.04
C GLY A 89 2.64 -7.11 -2.06
N ALA A 90 3.17 -6.83 -3.26
CA ALA A 90 4.44 -6.17 -3.49
C ALA A 90 4.33 -5.08 -4.58
N LEU A 91 5.20 -4.07 -4.48
CA LEU A 91 5.40 -3.05 -5.49
C LEU A 91 6.64 -3.40 -6.33
N TYR A 92 6.42 -3.75 -7.59
CA TYR A 92 7.47 -4.04 -8.56
C TYR A 92 7.88 -2.76 -9.27
N LEU A 93 9.08 -2.26 -8.99
CA LEU A 93 9.53 -0.97 -9.52
C LEU A 93 9.68 -1.02 -11.04
N THR A 94 9.13 -0.01 -11.72
CA THR A 94 9.28 0.18 -13.16
C THR A 94 10.32 1.22 -13.53
N SER A 95 10.84 1.94 -12.53
CA SER A 95 11.90 2.94 -12.67
C SER A 95 12.74 3.00 -11.39
N ALA A 96 13.97 3.50 -11.50
CA ALA A 96 14.79 3.78 -10.32
C ALA A 96 14.07 4.77 -9.38
N PRO A 97 14.19 4.62 -8.05
CA PRO A 97 13.67 5.61 -7.10
C PRO A 97 14.29 6.99 -7.32
N THR A 98 13.50 8.03 -7.15
CA THR A 98 13.99 9.42 -7.19
C THR A 98 13.94 10.02 -5.81
N GLU A 99 14.93 10.83 -5.45
CA GLU A 99 14.93 11.61 -4.22
C GLU A 99 13.68 12.50 -4.14
N ALA A 100 13.11 12.64 -2.94
CA ALA A 100 11.93 13.44 -2.68
C ALA A 100 12.11 14.27 -1.42
N SER A 101 11.41 15.40 -1.35
CA SER A 101 11.46 16.28 -0.17
C SER A 101 10.35 15.95 0.83
N PRO A 102 10.48 16.32 2.13
CA PRO A 102 9.47 15.99 3.14
C PRO A 102 8.04 16.40 2.82
N LYS A 103 7.85 17.51 2.06
CA LYS A 103 6.54 17.98 1.59
C LYS A 103 5.87 17.06 0.57
N ASP A 104 6.65 16.21 -0.10
CA ASP A 104 6.18 15.29 -1.15
C ASP A 104 5.83 13.90 -0.58
N ARG A 105 6.03 13.70 0.74
CA ARG A 105 5.68 12.45 1.43
C ARG A 105 4.22 12.11 1.15
N THR A 106 3.96 10.86 0.77
CA THR A 106 2.60 10.42 0.53
C THR A 106 1.85 10.40 1.86
N PRO A 107 0.81 11.23 2.02
CA PRO A 107 0.07 11.28 3.26
C PRO A 107 -0.60 9.93 3.50
N TYR A 108 -0.55 9.49 4.76
CA TYR A 108 -1.30 8.31 5.16
C TYR A 108 -2.81 8.63 5.06
N PRO A 109 -3.66 7.70 4.59
CA PRO A 109 -5.10 7.98 4.51
C PRO A 109 -5.70 8.18 5.89
N GLU A 110 -6.17 9.38 6.17
CA GLU A 110 -6.79 9.73 7.43
C GLU A 110 -8.32 9.57 7.37
N CYS A 111 -8.89 9.04 8.44
CA CYS A 111 -10.32 9.23 8.71
C CYS A 111 -10.51 10.65 9.32
N PRO A 112 -11.36 11.51 8.76
CA PRO A 112 -11.75 12.74 9.44
C PRO A 112 -12.48 12.39 10.75
N GLN A 113 -11.78 12.55 11.88
CA GLN A 113 -12.34 12.35 13.22
C GLN A 113 -13.37 13.46 13.50
N GLU A 114 -14.57 13.11 13.96
CA GLU A 114 -15.41 14.08 14.66
C GLU A 114 -15.05 14.11 16.16
N PRO A 115 -15.18 15.25 16.87
CA PRO A 115 -14.89 15.35 18.30
C PRO A 115 -15.70 14.39 19.21
N SER A 116 -16.68 13.67 18.65
CA SER A 116 -17.64 12.84 19.37
C SER A 116 -17.54 11.35 19.03
N ASP A 117 -16.53 10.90 18.28
CA ASP A 117 -16.28 9.49 18.02
C ASP A 117 -15.82 8.81 19.33
N ALA A 118 -16.78 8.55 20.21
CA ALA A 118 -16.61 7.79 21.42
C ALA A 118 -16.00 6.43 21.05
N ALA A 119 -14.98 6.01 21.81
CA ALA A 119 -14.41 4.68 21.69
C ALA A 119 -15.54 3.66 21.61
N VAL A 120 -15.70 3.02 20.44
CA VAL A 120 -16.83 2.14 20.17
C VAL A 120 -16.76 1.01 21.20
N PRO A 121 -17.70 0.95 22.17
CA PRO A 121 -17.65 -0.06 23.21
C PRO A 121 -18.04 -1.37 22.53
N ASN A 122 -17.04 -2.24 22.38
CA ASN A 122 -17.03 -3.46 21.58
C ASN A 122 -16.74 -3.23 20.09
N PRO A 123 -15.66 -3.85 19.56
CA PRO A 123 -15.42 -3.82 18.13
C PRO A 123 -16.62 -4.47 17.42
N PRO A 124 -17.20 -3.82 16.39
CA PRO A 124 -18.34 -4.40 15.69
C PRO A 124 -17.98 -5.76 15.05
N PRO A 125 -18.95 -6.63 14.73
CA PRO A 125 -18.69 -7.99 14.22
C PRO A 125 -17.77 -8.08 13.00
N TRP A 126 -17.69 -7.01 12.19
CA TRP A 126 -16.77 -6.94 11.05
C TRP A 126 -15.29 -6.93 11.48
N ALA A 127 -14.94 -6.42 12.67
CA ALA A 127 -13.55 -6.33 13.11
C ALA A 127 -12.93 -7.71 13.32
N GLN A 128 -13.68 -8.58 14.01
CA GLN A 128 -13.29 -9.98 14.18
C GLN A 128 -13.27 -10.73 12.83
N SER A 129 -14.18 -10.38 11.92
CA SER A 129 -14.24 -10.96 10.58
C SER A 129 -12.99 -10.61 9.77
N ILE A 130 -12.55 -9.36 9.77
CA ILE A 130 -11.32 -8.92 9.09
C ILE A 130 -10.09 -9.70 9.60
N PHE A 131 -9.97 -9.87 10.91
CA PHE A 131 -8.87 -10.67 11.48
C PHE A 131 -8.94 -12.13 11.05
N SER A 132 -10.15 -12.71 11.02
CA SER A 132 -10.38 -14.10 10.61
C SER A 132 -10.17 -14.31 9.11
N ASP A 133 -10.39 -13.27 8.31
CA ASP A 133 -10.29 -13.29 6.85
C ASP A 133 -8.89 -13.00 6.31
N ARG A 134 -7.86 -12.89 7.17
CA ARG A 134 -6.47 -12.56 6.75
C ARG A 134 -5.96 -13.42 5.59
N ALA A 135 -6.21 -14.73 5.63
CA ALA A 135 -5.78 -15.64 4.57
C ALA A 135 -6.52 -15.38 3.24
N LEU A 136 -7.82 -15.11 3.32
CA LEU A 136 -8.65 -14.77 2.16
C LEU A 136 -8.22 -13.43 1.55
N LEU A 137 -8.04 -12.40 2.38
CA LEU A 137 -7.56 -11.09 1.94
C LEU A 137 -6.21 -11.20 1.23
N LYS A 138 -5.28 -11.96 1.81
CA LYS A 138 -3.97 -12.23 1.18
C LYS A 138 -4.10 -12.96 -0.16
N ALA A 139 -5.01 -13.92 -0.28
CA ALA A 139 -5.25 -14.64 -1.53
C ALA A 139 -5.77 -13.72 -2.65
N HIS A 140 -6.47 -12.64 -2.29
CA HIS A 140 -6.90 -11.57 -3.20
C HIS A 140 -5.84 -10.46 -3.38
N GLY A 141 -4.64 -10.61 -2.82
CA GLY A 141 -3.61 -9.56 -2.87
C GLY A 141 -3.95 -8.31 -2.05
N ILE A 142 -4.95 -8.39 -1.16
CA ILE A 142 -5.40 -7.30 -0.31
C ILE A 142 -4.63 -7.34 1.00
N GLN A 143 -3.94 -6.25 1.29
CA GLN A 143 -3.22 -6.02 2.53
C GLN A 143 -3.82 -4.80 3.20
N ILE A 144 -4.43 -5.02 4.38
CA ILE A 144 -5.02 -3.97 5.20
C ILE A 144 -3.92 -3.41 6.11
N LEU A 145 -3.72 -2.10 6.07
CA LEU A 145 -2.79 -1.38 6.94
C LEU A 145 -3.48 -1.02 8.25
N GLU A 146 -4.70 -0.51 8.15
CA GLU A 146 -5.48 -0.04 9.28
C GLU A 146 -6.96 -0.19 8.99
N PHE A 147 -7.75 -0.35 10.03
CA PHE A 147 -9.19 -0.21 9.93
C PHE A 147 -9.78 0.28 11.25
N GLY A 148 -10.92 0.97 11.16
CA GLY A 148 -11.60 1.52 12.32
C GLY A 148 -13.00 2.01 11.98
N VAL A 149 -13.71 2.58 12.96
CA VAL A 149 -14.97 3.28 12.69
C VAL A 149 -14.66 4.73 12.33
N CYS A 150 -15.31 5.22 11.28
CA CYS A 150 -15.21 6.57 10.77
C CYS A 150 -16.60 7.06 10.38
N GLN A 151 -17.13 8.08 11.06
CA GLN A 151 -18.46 8.65 10.77
C GLN A 151 -19.56 7.57 10.68
N GLY A 152 -19.57 6.62 11.63
CA GLY A 152 -20.54 5.53 11.69
C GLY A 152 -20.40 4.44 10.61
N SER A 153 -19.34 4.47 9.79
CA SER A 153 -19.01 3.44 8.81
C SER A 153 -17.65 2.81 9.11
N LEU A 154 -17.42 1.58 8.64
CA LEU A 154 -16.09 0.99 8.67
C LEU A 154 -15.18 1.78 7.70
N PHE A 155 -14.01 2.22 8.15
CA PHE A 155 -12.95 2.76 7.31
C PHE A 155 -11.81 1.76 7.24
N ILE A 156 -11.36 1.42 6.04
CA ILE A 156 -10.30 0.46 5.79
C ILE A 156 -9.23 1.15 4.94
N VAL A 157 -8.00 1.13 5.43
CA VAL A 157 -6.82 1.56 4.69
C VAL A 157 -6.13 0.33 4.12
N VAL A 158 -5.92 0.33 2.81
CA VAL A 158 -5.19 -0.72 2.06
C VAL A 158 -4.01 -0.10 1.31
N TYR A 159 -3.06 -0.92 0.85
CA TYR A 159 -1.97 -0.40 0.04
C TYR A 159 -2.50 0.15 -1.28
N VAL A 160 -3.28 -0.65 -2.01
CA VAL A 160 -3.91 -0.25 -3.27
C VAL A 160 -5.42 -0.40 -3.15
N ALA A 161 -6.15 0.70 -3.38
CA ALA A 161 -7.61 0.71 -3.43
C ALA A 161 -8.10 0.74 -4.88
N ASP A 162 -7.71 -0.27 -5.66
CA ASP A 162 -8.26 -0.45 -7.00
C ASP A 162 -9.75 -0.85 -6.96
N ARG A 163 -10.38 -0.85 -8.13
CA ARG A 163 -11.81 -1.15 -8.24
C ARG A 163 -12.16 -2.53 -7.70
N GLU A 164 -11.31 -3.53 -7.89
CA GLU A 164 -11.56 -4.89 -7.42
C GLU A 164 -11.49 -4.97 -5.90
N THR A 165 -10.45 -4.41 -5.31
CA THR A 165 -10.22 -4.32 -3.87
C THR A 165 -11.37 -3.59 -3.18
N VAL A 166 -11.75 -2.41 -3.68
CA VAL A 166 -12.87 -1.62 -3.14
C VAL A 166 -14.17 -2.41 -3.20
N ASN A 167 -14.48 -3.02 -4.35
CA ASN A 167 -15.70 -3.81 -4.51
C ASN A 167 -15.73 -5.04 -3.59
N PHE A 168 -14.61 -5.75 -3.47
CA PHE A 168 -14.50 -6.92 -2.60
C PHE A 168 -14.75 -6.54 -1.15
N LEU A 169 -14.07 -5.52 -0.64
CA LEU A 169 -14.17 -5.07 0.75
C LEU A 169 -15.54 -4.47 1.05
N ALA A 170 -16.08 -3.64 0.16
CA ALA A 170 -17.40 -3.05 0.32
C ALA A 170 -18.49 -4.12 0.34
N LYS A 171 -18.41 -5.15 -0.51
CA LYS A 171 -19.37 -6.26 -0.51
C LYS A 171 -19.25 -7.13 0.74
N ARG A 172 -18.04 -7.34 1.25
CA ARG A 172 -17.79 -8.26 2.36
C ARG A 172 -18.08 -7.66 3.73
N TYR A 173 -17.84 -6.36 3.92
CA TYR A 173 -17.90 -5.71 5.24
C TYR A 173 -18.85 -4.49 5.31
N ALA A 174 -19.81 -4.37 4.39
CA ALA A 174 -20.70 -3.21 4.26
C ALA A 174 -21.32 -2.72 5.61
N PRO A 175 -21.42 -1.39 5.85
CA PRO A 175 -20.91 -0.27 5.04
C PRO A 175 -19.43 0.04 5.31
N ALA A 176 -18.58 -0.08 4.28
CA ALA A 176 -17.13 0.18 4.37
C ALA A 176 -16.67 1.27 3.37
N ARG A 177 -15.90 2.24 3.87
CA ARG A 177 -15.12 3.22 3.10
C ARG A 177 -13.70 2.70 2.98
N VAL A 178 -13.18 2.62 1.76
CA VAL A 178 -11.85 2.06 1.50
C VAL A 178 -10.95 3.14 0.92
N ALA A 179 -9.75 3.30 1.48
CA ALA A 179 -8.74 4.23 1.00
C ALA A 179 -7.42 3.51 0.71
N GLY A 180 -6.77 3.89 -0.39
CA GLY A 180 -5.46 3.36 -0.79
C GLY A 180 -4.35 4.32 -0.39
N TRP A 181 -3.27 3.79 0.21
CA TRP A 181 -2.09 4.58 0.51
C TRP A 181 -1.24 4.84 -0.75
N LEU A 182 -0.98 3.82 -1.56
CA LEU A 182 -0.36 3.97 -2.87
C LEU A 182 -1.34 4.70 -3.81
N ARG A 183 -0.82 5.69 -4.53
CA ARG A 183 -1.60 6.52 -5.46
C ARG A 183 -1.47 5.98 -6.88
N PRO A 184 -2.55 5.90 -7.66
CA PRO A 184 -2.43 5.61 -9.09
C PRO A 184 -1.62 6.73 -9.77
N VAL A 185 -0.83 6.35 -10.77
CA VAL A 185 -0.16 7.29 -11.67
C VAL A 185 -1.08 7.51 -12.87
N SER A 186 -1.61 8.73 -13.03
CA SER A 186 -2.46 9.14 -14.14
C SER A 186 -1.67 9.59 -15.36
#